data_AF-A0A4Q7M019-F1
#
_entry.id   AF-A0A4Q7M019-F1
#
_cell.length_a   1.000
_cell.length_b   1.000
_cell.length_c   1.000
_cell.angle_alpha   90.00
_cell.angle_beta   90.00
_cell.angle_gamma   90.00
#
_symmetry.space_group_name_H-M   'P 1'
#
loop_
_entity.id
_entity.type
_entity.pdbx_description
1 polymer ?
#
loop_
_entity_poly.entity_id
_entity_poly.type
_entity_poly.pdbx_seq_one_letter_code
_entity_poly.pdbx_strand_id
1 'polypeptide(L)'
;MAILHQATLTPTKPSLIAAWLPGQPWFDGDAPLVVTPVGAYRFDDAAGEVGIESHLVEAGGRTVHVPLTYRGAELDGAEAFLVGTMEHSVLGTRWVYDAAGDPVYRAELVRVIAEADTQAELGHVSR
;
A
#
# COMPACT_ATOMS: atom_id res chain seq x y z
N MET A 1 12.30 -8.87 5.33
CA MET A 1 13.04 -8.35 4.16
C MET A 1 12.10 -8.26 2.97
N ALA A 2 11.69 -7.05 2.60
CA ALA A 2 10.85 -6.81 1.45
C ALA A 2 11.61 -7.12 0.14
N ILE A 3 11.12 -8.10 -0.61
CA ILE A 3 11.66 -8.45 -1.92
C ILE A 3 11.07 -7.52 -2.97
N LEU A 4 11.92 -6.73 -3.64
CA LEU A 4 11.52 -5.98 -4.83
C LEU A 4 11.68 -6.86 -6.07
N HIS A 5 10.55 -7.24 -6.66
CA HIS A 5 10.54 -7.83 -7.99
C HIS A 5 10.60 -6.73 -9.04
N GLN A 6 11.40 -6.93 -10.10
CA GLN A 6 11.19 -6.18 -11.35
C GLN A 6 9.87 -6.65 -11.96
N ALA A 7 8.79 -5.92 -11.66
CA ALA A 7 7.44 -6.31 -12.03
C ALA A 7 6.68 -5.16 -12.67
N THR A 8 5.78 -5.52 -13.56
CA THR A 8 4.73 -4.62 -14.02
C THR A 8 3.50 -4.82 -13.14
N LEU A 9 2.83 -3.71 -12.80
CA LEU A 9 1.63 -3.69 -11.97
C LEU A 9 0.49 -3.07 -12.79
N THR A 10 -0.62 -3.80 -12.89
CA THR A 10 -1.82 -3.33 -13.61
C THR A 10 -3.07 -3.50 -12.75
N PRO A 11 -3.75 -2.42 -12.33
CA PRO A 11 -3.35 -1.03 -12.45
C PRO A 11 -2.06 -0.71 -11.68
N THR A 12 -1.43 0.41 -12.03
CA THR A 12 -0.30 0.93 -11.25
C THR A 12 -0.77 1.41 -9.87
N LYS A 13 0.12 1.45 -8.88
CA LYS A 13 -0.22 1.95 -7.52
C LYS A 13 -0.81 3.37 -7.54
N PRO A 14 -0.23 4.35 -8.28
CA PRO A 14 -0.82 5.70 -8.34
C PRO A 14 -2.21 5.71 -8.99
N SER A 15 -2.44 4.91 -10.02
CA SER A 15 -3.76 4.78 -10.65
C SER A 15 -4.80 4.18 -9.71
N LEU A 16 -4.40 3.19 -8.90
CA LEU A 16 -5.26 2.59 -7.90
C LEU A 16 -5.64 3.61 -6.80
N ILE A 17 -4.65 4.36 -6.29
CA ILE A 17 -4.89 5.44 -5.31
C ILE A 17 -5.78 6.53 -5.91
N ALA A 18 -5.56 6.92 -7.16
CA ALA A 18 -6.36 7.94 -7.86
C ALA A 18 -7.83 7.56 -7.97
N ALA A 19 -8.14 6.27 -8.14
CA ALA A 19 -9.51 5.79 -8.19
C ALA A 19 -10.18 5.70 -6.80
N TRP A 20 -9.40 5.35 -5.77
CA TRP A 20 -9.91 5.12 -4.41
C TRP A 20 -10.08 6.41 -3.59
N LEU A 21 -9.15 7.36 -3.72
CA LEU A 21 -9.06 8.52 -2.84
C LEU A 21 -10.32 9.42 -2.86
N PRO A 22 -10.95 9.72 -4.02
CA PRO A 22 -12.19 10.50 -4.06
C PRO A 22 -13.38 9.85 -3.34
N GLY A 23 -13.34 8.54 -3.08
CA GLY A 23 -14.39 7.83 -2.35
C GLY A 23 -14.28 7.94 -0.83
N GLN A 24 -13.22 8.58 -0.30
CA GLN A 24 -12.97 8.64 1.12
C GLN A 24 -13.68 9.82 1.79
N PRO A 25 -14.35 9.63 2.95
CA PRO A 25 -15.13 10.69 3.59
C PRO A 25 -14.28 11.86 4.13
N TRP A 26 -12.98 11.65 4.27
CA TRP A 26 -12.00 12.63 4.74
C TRP A 26 -11.27 13.35 3.59
N PHE A 27 -11.51 12.95 2.34
CA PHE A 27 -10.91 13.57 1.17
C PHE A 27 -11.98 14.37 0.41
N ASP A 28 -11.65 15.60 0.10
CA ASP A 28 -12.51 16.63 -0.50
C ASP A 28 -12.11 16.95 -1.96
N GLY A 29 -11.27 16.12 -2.58
CA GLY A 29 -10.92 16.22 -4.00
C GLY A 29 -11.77 15.31 -4.88
N ASP A 30 -12.22 15.84 -6.02
CA ASP A 30 -13.06 15.11 -6.98
C ASP A 30 -12.26 14.33 -8.03
N ALA A 31 -12.92 13.35 -8.65
CA ALA A 31 -12.40 12.67 -9.84
C ALA A 31 -12.68 13.48 -11.13
N PRO A 32 -11.83 13.39 -12.18
CA PRO A 32 -10.61 12.59 -12.26
C PRO A 32 -9.47 13.21 -11.44
N LEU A 33 -8.87 12.40 -10.58
CA LEU A 33 -7.80 12.83 -9.70
C LEU A 33 -6.43 12.44 -10.28
N VAL A 34 -5.52 13.41 -10.34
CA VAL A 34 -4.10 13.13 -10.63
C VAL A 34 -3.37 12.87 -9.31
N VAL A 35 -2.72 11.72 -9.23
CA VAL A 35 -1.90 11.31 -8.09
C VAL A 35 -0.44 11.25 -8.52
N THR A 36 0.39 12.09 -7.90
CA THR A 36 1.84 12.13 -8.17
C THR A 36 2.59 11.56 -6.97
N PRO A 37 3.37 10.49 -7.13
CA PRO A 37 4.20 9.95 -6.04
C PRO A 37 5.25 10.96 -5.57
N VAL A 38 5.38 11.12 -4.26
CA VAL A 38 6.43 11.90 -3.59
C VAL A 38 7.49 10.99 -3.00
N GLY A 39 7.06 9.91 -2.36
CA GLY A 39 7.93 8.92 -1.76
C GLY A 39 7.14 7.75 -1.21
N ALA A 40 7.84 6.70 -0.80
CA ALA A 40 7.23 5.56 -0.13
C ALA A 40 8.24 4.93 0.84
N TYR A 41 7.71 4.26 1.86
CA TYR A 41 8.48 3.43 2.78
C TYR A 41 7.75 2.12 3.04
N ARG A 42 8.45 1.14 3.60
CA ARG A 42 7.92 -0.20 3.83
C ARG A 42 8.18 -0.66 5.25
N PHE A 43 7.32 -1.55 5.72
CA PHE A 43 7.61 -2.39 6.87
C PHE A 43 7.69 -3.85 6.44
N ASP A 44 8.34 -4.65 7.26
CA ASP A 44 8.41 -6.08 7.06
C ASP A 44 7.27 -6.76 7.82
N ASP A 45 6.50 -7.60 7.12
CA ASP A 45 5.65 -8.58 7.79
C ASP A 45 6.54 -9.70 8.31
N ALA A 46 6.48 -9.98 9.62
CA ALA A 46 7.23 -11.05 10.26
C ALA A 46 6.89 -12.44 9.68
N ALA A 47 5.68 -12.64 9.17
CA ALA A 47 5.28 -13.86 8.49
C ALA A 47 5.69 -13.89 7.00
N GLY A 48 6.01 -12.74 6.40
CA GLY A 48 6.39 -12.61 5.00
C GLY A 48 5.24 -12.76 4.00
N GLU A 49 3.99 -12.69 4.44
CA GLU A 49 2.80 -12.96 3.62
C GLU A 49 2.15 -11.67 3.09
N VAL A 50 2.32 -10.56 3.82
CA VAL A 50 1.69 -9.28 3.50
C VAL A 50 2.74 -8.26 3.10
N GLY A 51 2.59 -7.69 1.90
CA GLY A 51 3.37 -6.53 1.51
C GLY A 51 2.85 -5.28 2.23
N ILE A 52 3.67 -4.64 3.05
CA ILE A 52 3.31 -3.41 3.77
C ILE A 52 4.06 -2.22 3.16
N GLU A 53 3.33 -1.25 2.60
CA GLU A 53 3.93 -0.07 1.97
C GLU A 53 3.10 1.17 2.22
N SER A 54 3.78 2.24 2.65
CA SER A 54 3.17 3.52 2.91
C SER A 54 3.62 4.53 1.88
N HIS A 55 2.65 5.14 1.20
CA HIS A 55 2.89 6.10 0.11
C HIS A 55 2.66 7.52 0.59
N LEU A 56 3.53 8.43 0.19
CA LEU A 56 3.28 9.87 0.21
C LEU A 56 3.01 10.32 -1.23
N VAL A 57 1.86 10.94 -1.47
CA VAL A 57 1.43 11.37 -2.80
C VAL A 57 0.93 12.81 -2.78
N GLU A 58 1.15 13.56 -3.85
CA GLU A 58 0.43 14.80 -4.11
C GLU A 58 -0.88 14.50 -4.82
N ALA A 59 -1.98 14.99 -4.27
CA ALA A 59 -3.33 14.83 -4.81
C ALA A 59 -4.20 16.03 -4.42
N GLY A 60 -4.88 16.66 -5.38
CA GLY A 60 -5.80 17.76 -5.07
C GLY A 60 -5.14 18.94 -4.32
N GLY A 61 -3.88 19.24 -4.63
CA GLY A 61 -3.11 20.34 -4.03
C GLY A 61 -2.59 20.10 -2.61
N ARG A 62 -2.59 18.85 -2.13
CA ARG A 62 -2.05 18.47 -0.81
C ARG A 62 -1.25 17.18 -0.87
N THR A 63 -0.32 17.03 0.08
CA THR A 63 0.35 15.76 0.34
C THR A 63 -0.55 14.85 1.19
N VAL A 64 -0.78 13.63 0.74
CA VAL A 64 -1.59 12.61 1.42
C VAL A 64 -0.72 11.40 1.75
N HIS A 65 -0.88 10.88 2.96
CA HIS A 65 -0.29 9.63 3.39
C HIS A 65 -1.28 8.47 3.19
N VAL A 66 -0.92 7.52 2.32
CA VAL A 66 -1.78 6.40 1.91
C VAL A 66 -1.05 5.09 2.22
N PRO A 67 -1.27 4.49 3.39
CA PRO A 67 -0.73 3.18 3.70
C PRO A 67 -1.56 2.08 3.03
N LEU A 68 -0.88 1.17 2.33
CA LEU A 68 -1.49 0.06 1.61
C LEU A 68 -0.90 -1.28 2.08
N THR A 69 -1.75 -2.30 2.15
CA THR A 69 -1.31 -3.70 2.23
C THR A 69 -1.61 -4.43 0.93
N TYR A 70 -0.73 -5.37 0.57
CA TYR A 70 -0.84 -6.22 -0.63
C TYR A 70 -0.89 -7.67 -0.20
N ARG A 71 -2.02 -8.34 -0.47
CA ARG A 71 -2.25 -9.75 -0.09
C ARG A 71 -2.37 -10.63 -1.32
N GLY A 72 -1.96 -11.90 -1.18
CA GLY A 72 -2.12 -12.92 -2.21
C GLY A 72 -3.50 -13.55 -2.30
N ALA A 73 -4.41 -13.18 -1.39
CA ALA A 73 -5.82 -13.58 -1.36
C ALA A 73 -6.64 -12.49 -0.65
N GLU A 74 -7.97 -12.58 -0.74
CA GLU A 74 -8.89 -11.71 0.00
C GLU A 74 -8.69 -11.83 1.51
N LEU A 75 -8.80 -10.69 2.20
CA LEU A 75 -8.89 -10.61 3.65
C LEU A 75 -10.37 -10.63 4.07
N ASP A 76 -10.78 -11.72 4.72
CA ASP A 76 -12.13 -11.91 5.23
C ASP A 76 -12.56 -10.77 6.18
N GLY A 77 -13.73 -10.21 5.95
CA GLY A 77 -14.30 -9.13 6.78
C GLY A 77 -13.66 -7.74 6.60
N ALA A 78 -12.80 -7.55 5.59
CA ALA A 78 -12.14 -6.28 5.30
C ALA A 78 -12.63 -5.61 4.00
N GLU A 79 -13.83 -5.97 3.52
CA GLU A 79 -14.38 -5.51 2.24
C GLU A 79 -14.49 -3.97 2.17
N ALA A 80 -14.84 -3.33 3.29
CA ALA A 80 -14.92 -1.87 3.40
C ALA A 80 -13.56 -1.17 3.22
N PHE A 81 -12.45 -1.89 3.37
CA PHE A 81 -11.10 -1.37 3.20
C PHE A 81 -10.47 -1.79 1.88
N LEU A 82 -11.17 -2.55 1.02
CA LEU A 82 -10.65 -2.95 -0.27
C LEU A 82 -10.51 -1.72 -1.17
N VAL A 83 -9.26 -1.39 -1.50
CA VAL A 83 -8.91 -0.32 -2.45
C VAL A 83 -9.10 -0.82 -3.88
N GLY A 84 -8.78 -2.10 -4.11
CA GLY A 84 -9.02 -2.80 -5.37
C GLY A 84 -8.06 -3.97 -5.55
N THR A 85 -7.95 -4.48 -6.78
CA THR A 85 -7.01 -5.54 -7.13
C THR A 85 -5.96 -5.03 -8.12
N MET A 86 -4.79 -5.67 -8.13
CA MET A 86 -3.77 -5.48 -9.16
C MET A 86 -3.21 -6.81 -9.65
N GLU A 87 -2.85 -6.87 -10.92
CA GLU A 87 -2.06 -7.94 -11.49
C GLU A 87 -0.58 -7.61 -11.35
N HIS A 88 0.16 -8.46 -10.64
CA HIS A 88 1.60 -8.38 -10.49
C HIS A 88 2.26 -9.44 -11.37
N SER A 89 3.15 -9.05 -12.29
CA SER A 89 3.72 -9.99 -13.28
C SER A 89 4.43 -11.22 -12.69
N VAL A 90 5.03 -11.09 -11.50
CA VAL A 90 5.68 -12.20 -10.78
C VAL A 90 4.77 -12.93 -9.77
N LEU A 91 3.97 -12.18 -9.00
CA LEU A 91 3.19 -12.73 -7.89
C LEU A 91 1.75 -13.10 -8.31
N GLY A 92 1.28 -12.69 -9.48
CA GLY A 92 -0.13 -12.82 -9.89
C GLY A 92 -1.03 -11.76 -9.25
N THR A 93 -2.33 -12.04 -9.18
CA THR A 93 -3.32 -11.12 -8.58
C THR A 93 -2.97 -10.79 -7.13
N ARG A 94 -3.11 -9.51 -6.78
CA ARG A 94 -2.92 -8.98 -5.43
C ARG A 94 -4.16 -8.20 -5.04
N TRP A 95 -4.65 -8.44 -3.83
CA TRP A 95 -5.71 -7.67 -3.21
C TRP A 95 -5.09 -6.55 -2.39
N VAL A 96 -5.52 -5.33 -2.67
CA VAL A 96 -4.94 -4.11 -2.11
C VAL A 96 -5.93 -3.50 -1.16
N TYR A 97 -5.50 -3.27 0.07
CA TYR A 97 -6.35 -2.71 1.13
C TYR A 97 -5.78 -1.37 1.61
N ASP A 98 -6.67 -0.49 2.07
CA ASP A 98 -6.30 0.58 2.99
C ASP A 98 -5.77 -0.10 4.25
N ALA A 99 -4.48 0.09 4.51
CA ALA A 99 -3.77 -0.65 5.54
C ALA A 99 -4.34 -0.41 6.94
N ALA A 100 -5.05 0.69 7.18
CA ALA A 100 -5.72 0.93 8.45
C ALA A 100 -6.75 -0.18 8.79
N GLY A 101 -7.34 -0.81 7.77
CA GLY A 101 -8.23 -1.97 7.92
C GLY A 101 -7.52 -3.28 8.23
N ASP A 102 -6.24 -3.38 7.91
CA ASP A 102 -5.48 -4.62 7.96
C ASP A 102 -4.82 -4.83 9.35
N PRO A 103 -5.11 -5.94 10.07
CA PRO A 103 -4.52 -6.20 11.38
C PRO A 103 -3.00 -6.36 11.34
N VAL A 104 -2.42 -6.81 10.22
CA VAL A 104 -0.96 -6.99 10.10
C VAL A 104 -0.27 -5.63 10.07
N TYR A 105 -0.80 -4.67 9.29
CA TYR A 105 -0.28 -3.31 9.28
C TYR A 105 -0.39 -2.64 10.65
N ARG A 106 -1.55 -2.76 11.32
CA ARG A 106 -1.76 -2.12 12.62
C ARG A 106 -0.79 -2.67 13.67
N ALA A 107 -0.58 -3.98 13.70
CA ALA A 107 0.37 -4.61 14.61
C ALA A 107 1.80 -4.13 14.36
N GLU A 108 2.22 -4.09 13.09
CA GLU A 108 3.58 -3.69 12.72
C GLU A 108 3.83 -2.19 12.94
N LEU A 109 2.86 -1.31 12.61
CA LEU A 109 2.95 0.11 12.88
C LEU A 109 3.11 0.39 14.39
N VAL A 110 2.33 -0.30 15.23
CA VAL A 110 2.43 -0.17 16.70
C VAL A 110 3.79 -0.64 17.19
N ARG A 111 4.31 -1.75 16.67
CA ARG A 111 5.65 -2.26 17.01
C ARG A 111 6.72 -1.23 16.67
N VAL A 112 6.73 -0.73 15.42
CA VAL A 112 7.70 0.27 14.95
C VAL A 112 7.70 1.51 15.84
N ILE A 113 6.52 2.02 16.21
CA ILE A 113 6.40 3.17 17.11
C ILE A 113 6.94 2.84 18.50
N ALA A 114 6.55 1.70 19.07
CA ALA A 114 6.90 1.31 20.44
C ALA A 114 8.40 1.04 20.61
N GLU A 115 9.03 0.49 19.58
CA GLU A 115 10.44 0.10 19.58
C GLU A 115 11.36 1.20 19.02
N ALA A 116 10.79 2.34 18.59
CA ALA A 116 11.51 3.39 17.87
C ALA A 116 12.30 2.84 16.66
N ASP A 117 11.73 1.85 16.00
CA ASP A 117 12.30 1.21 14.81
C ASP A 117 12.06 2.10 13.57
N THR A 118 12.60 1.68 12.43
CA THR A 118 12.52 2.42 11.17
C THR A 118 11.98 1.55 10.05
N GLN A 119 11.90 2.11 8.84
CA GLN A 119 11.47 1.38 7.65
C GLN A 119 12.39 0.19 7.35
N ALA A 120 11.84 -0.83 6.67
CA ALA A 120 12.62 -1.95 6.17
C ALA A 120 13.69 -1.48 5.16
N GLU A 121 14.89 -2.07 5.23
CA GLU A 121 15.95 -1.80 4.25
C GLU A 121 15.60 -2.37 2.87
N LEU A 122 16.00 -1.66 1.81
CA LEU A 122 15.72 -2.04 0.42
C LEU A 122 16.62 -3.20 -0.03
N GLY A 123 16.10 -4.43 0.03
CA GLY A 123 16.75 -5.60 -0.56
C GLY A 123 16.54 -5.66 -2.09
N HIS A 124 17.61 -5.48 -2.87
CA HIS A 124 17.60 -5.79 -4.31
C HIS A 124 17.78 -7.31 -4.52
N VAL A 125 16.85 -7.96 -5.19
CA VAL A 125 17.09 -9.32 -5.72
C VAL A 125 17.68 -9.17 -7.12
N SER A 126 19.02 -9.23 -7.21
CA SER A 126 19.71 -9.40 -8.48
C SER A 126 19.63 -10.87 -8.90
N ARG A 127 19.03 -11.15 -10.08
CA ARG A 127 19.50 -12.20 -10.98
C ARG A 127 18.89 -12.05 -12.37
#